data_AF-A0A834YQE6-F1
#
_entry.id   AF-A0A834YQE6-F1
#
_cell.length_a   1.000
_cell.length_b   1.000
_cell.length_c   1.000
_cell.angle_alpha   90.00
_cell.angle_beta   90.00
_cell.angle_gamma   90.00
#
_symmetry.space_group_name_H-M   'P 1'
#
loop_
_entity.id
_entity.type
_entity.pdbx_description
1 polymer ?
#
loop_
_entity_poly.entity_id
_entity_poly.type
_entity_poly.pdbx_seq_one_letter_code
_entity_poly.pdbx_strand_id
1 'polypeptide(L)'
;MRIDDRPLRHWLDSYSTHTVMANKLKVDELRTELAQRGLNTAGTKPTLVRRLESALNKEIQSSDGTSDASAGKKRQRESENGDSSGPEKVKAIEKLREMGIRQLREQATLRGISASGSKKELLERLSIDSEEICEVEAREEVDGSKKEKLITATKKGGAVLDQWLPDHIKAQYHVLQHGDEIYDAMLNQTNVGGNNNKFYVIQVLESDDGTTFMVYNRWGRVGIKGQDKLHGPYTSRESAIQEFELKFFAKTKNQWSDRKEFIFCPGCYTWLEMDYNETEKESVAKKPKTSLMETQPRETQLESRIAKFISLICNISMMNQQMMEIGYNAEKLPLGKLSKSTILKGFDVLKRISEVIGQPDRKKLEQLSGEFYTVIPHDFGFKKMREFVIDTPYKLKNKLEMVEALGEIEVATKLLKDDIEMQEDPMYSHYQRLHCELTPLENISKEFSMIEKYMQNTHAKTHANYNVDIVQIFRVSREGESERFRKFSNTKNRMLLWHGSRLSNWTGILSQGLRIAPPEAPVTGYMFGKGVYFADMFSKSANYCYSSHASRAGVLLLCEVVSLSS
;
A
#
# COMPACT_ATOMS: atom_id res chain seq x y z
N MET A 1 -24.29 -28.85 26.18
CA MET A 1 -23.41 -28.56 27.32
C MET A 1 -23.23 -27.06 27.41
N ARG A 2 -23.82 -26.43 28.45
CA ARG A 2 -23.64 -24.99 28.74
C ARG A 2 -22.30 -24.83 29.47
N ILE A 3 -21.41 -24.00 28.95
CA ILE A 3 -20.18 -23.59 29.63
C ILE A 3 -20.56 -22.47 30.62
N ASP A 4 -20.07 -22.61 31.84
CA ASP A 4 -20.45 -21.82 33.02
C ASP A 4 -19.52 -20.61 33.17
N ASP A 5 -19.96 -19.42 32.73
CA ASP A 5 -19.21 -18.15 32.72
C ASP A 5 -19.12 -17.44 34.10
N ARG A 6 -19.34 -18.17 35.20
CA ARG A 6 -19.40 -17.58 36.55
C ARG A 6 -18.09 -16.95 37.08
N PRO A 7 -16.87 -17.41 36.75
CA PRO A 7 -15.65 -16.77 37.24
C PRO A 7 -15.35 -15.41 36.58
N LEU A 8 -15.69 -15.26 35.29
CA LEU A 8 -15.42 -14.05 34.51
C LEU A 8 -16.39 -12.91 34.83
N ARG A 9 -17.65 -13.23 35.16
CA ARG A 9 -18.63 -12.21 35.60
C ARG A 9 -18.28 -11.62 36.97
N HIS A 10 -17.78 -12.43 37.90
CA HIS A 10 -17.39 -11.95 39.22
C HIS A 10 -16.15 -11.03 39.18
N TRP A 11 -15.25 -11.25 38.22
CA TRP A 11 -14.07 -10.42 37.98
C TRP A 11 -14.43 -9.08 37.30
N LEU A 12 -15.36 -9.09 36.34
CA LEU A 12 -15.83 -7.87 35.68
C LEU A 12 -16.72 -7.00 36.59
N ASP A 13 -17.58 -7.61 37.42
CA ASP A 13 -18.45 -6.87 38.36
C ASP A 13 -17.65 -6.28 39.53
N SER A 14 -16.60 -6.94 40.04
CA SER A 14 -15.74 -6.36 41.09
C SER A 14 -14.85 -5.23 40.55
N TYR A 15 -14.30 -5.37 39.34
CA TYR A 15 -13.52 -4.31 38.69
C TYR A 15 -14.37 -3.08 38.36
N SER A 16 -15.61 -3.28 37.92
CA SER A 16 -16.53 -2.19 37.57
C SER A 16 -17.05 -1.46 38.82
N THR A 17 -17.39 -2.19 39.89
CA THR A 17 -17.94 -1.59 41.13
C THR A 17 -16.93 -0.72 41.88
N HIS A 18 -15.65 -1.11 41.96
CA HIS A 18 -14.62 -0.31 42.65
C HIS A 18 -14.18 0.93 41.87
N THR A 19 -14.10 0.82 40.54
CA THR A 19 -13.79 1.96 39.64
C THR A 19 -14.89 3.03 39.70
N VAL A 20 -16.15 2.60 39.87
CA VAL A 20 -17.29 3.50 40.05
C VAL A 20 -17.34 4.11 41.46
N MET A 21 -16.86 3.41 42.49
CA MET A 21 -16.81 3.90 43.87
C MET A 21 -15.75 5.02 44.07
N ALA A 22 -14.52 4.83 43.58
CA ALA A 22 -13.44 5.80 43.77
C ALA A 22 -13.73 7.15 43.09
N ASN A 23 -14.39 7.15 41.92
CA ASN A 23 -14.77 8.37 41.22
C ASN A 23 -15.88 9.18 41.91
N LYS A 24 -16.68 8.55 42.80
CA LYS A 24 -17.78 9.20 43.53
C LYS A 24 -17.35 9.90 44.81
N LEU A 25 -16.19 9.55 45.38
CA LEU A 25 -15.66 10.16 46.61
C LEU A 25 -15.26 11.63 46.41
N LYS A 26 -15.38 12.45 47.45
CA LYS A 26 -14.89 13.83 47.45
C LYS A 26 -13.36 13.86 47.64
N VAL A 27 -12.72 14.99 47.32
CA VAL A 27 -11.25 15.11 47.34
C VAL A 27 -10.68 14.82 48.74
N ASP A 28 -11.33 15.28 49.80
CA ASP A 28 -10.85 15.09 51.17
C ASP A 28 -10.98 13.63 51.64
N GLU A 29 -12.04 12.93 51.21
CA GLU A 29 -12.22 11.49 51.45
C GLU A 29 -11.14 10.68 50.72
N LEU A 30 -10.85 11.00 49.46
CA LEU A 30 -9.77 10.38 48.68
C LEU A 30 -8.39 10.57 49.33
N ARG A 31 -8.14 11.77 49.86
CA ARG A 31 -6.89 12.05 50.59
C ARG A 31 -6.80 11.25 51.88
N THR A 32 -7.90 11.06 52.58
CA THR A 32 -7.95 10.28 53.83
C THR A 32 -7.69 8.80 53.55
N GLU A 33 -8.33 8.23 52.53
CA GLU A 33 -8.13 6.83 52.11
C GLU A 33 -6.70 6.56 51.59
N LEU A 34 -6.10 7.54 50.89
CA LEU A 34 -4.70 7.46 50.46
C LEU A 34 -3.73 7.62 51.63
N ALA A 35 -4.00 8.52 52.59
CA ALA A 35 -3.18 8.70 53.78
C ALA A 35 -3.16 7.43 54.65
N GLN A 36 -4.31 6.78 54.85
CA GLN A 36 -4.40 5.52 55.59
C GLN A 36 -3.54 4.40 54.97
N ARG A 37 -3.35 4.44 53.64
CA ARG A 37 -2.48 3.50 52.90
C ARG A 37 -1.03 3.98 52.76
N GLY A 38 -0.65 5.07 53.43
CA GLY A 38 0.68 5.66 53.37
C GLY A 38 1.04 6.25 52.00
N LEU A 39 0.04 6.54 51.16
CA LEU A 39 0.22 7.03 49.80
C LEU A 39 0.10 8.55 49.74
N ASN A 40 0.82 9.15 48.79
CA ASN A 40 0.85 10.58 48.60
C ASN A 40 -0.57 11.14 48.34
N THR A 41 -0.99 12.15 49.12
CA THR A 41 -2.32 12.77 49.09
C THR A 41 -2.39 14.07 48.27
N ALA A 42 -1.28 14.48 47.65
CA ALA A 42 -1.22 15.67 46.81
C ALA A 42 -1.62 15.36 45.35
N GLY A 43 -2.34 16.31 44.74
CA GLY A 43 -2.77 16.24 43.35
C GLY A 43 -4.25 16.59 43.14
N THR A 44 -4.65 16.65 41.87
CA THR A 44 -6.05 16.87 41.46
C THR A 44 -6.91 15.63 41.69
N LYS A 45 -8.23 15.79 41.83
CA LYS A 45 -9.17 14.69 42.09
C LYS A 45 -8.95 13.45 41.19
N PRO A 46 -8.80 13.58 39.86
CA PRO A 46 -8.58 12.41 38.99
C PRO A 46 -7.26 11.68 39.27
N THR A 47 -6.24 12.40 39.75
CA THR A 47 -4.94 11.83 40.11
C THR A 47 -5.04 11.04 41.41
N LEU A 48 -5.81 11.54 42.38
CA LEU A 48 -6.07 10.84 43.64
C LEU A 48 -6.93 9.58 43.41
N VAL A 49 -7.94 9.67 42.55
CA VAL A 49 -8.77 8.52 42.15
C VAL A 49 -7.91 7.44 41.50
N ARG A 50 -7.13 7.77 40.47
CA ARG A 50 -6.23 6.80 39.80
C ARG A 50 -5.21 6.19 40.77
N ARG A 51 -4.72 6.97 41.73
CA ARG A 51 -3.76 6.49 42.73
C ARG A 51 -4.41 5.51 43.71
N LEU A 52 -5.64 5.78 44.13
CA LEU A 52 -6.40 4.90 45.01
C LEU A 52 -6.82 3.62 44.27
N GLU A 53 -7.26 3.72 43.02
CA GLU A 53 -7.56 2.57 42.16
C GLU A 53 -6.33 1.70 41.93
N SER A 54 -5.16 2.29 41.68
CA SER A 54 -3.90 1.54 41.53
C SER A 54 -3.46 0.87 42.83
N ALA A 55 -3.80 1.42 43.99
CA ALA A 55 -3.49 0.83 45.29
C ALA A 55 -4.37 -0.39 45.57
N LEU A 56 -5.68 -0.23 45.36
CA LEU A 56 -6.66 -1.32 45.51
C LEU A 56 -6.35 -2.49 44.56
N ASN A 57 -5.96 -2.19 43.32
CA ASN A 57 -5.56 -3.23 42.35
C ASN A 57 -4.26 -3.94 42.73
N LYS A 58 -3.33 -3.26 43.41
CA LYS A 58 -2.10 -3.89 43.91
C LYS A 58 -2.35 -4.75 45.14
N GLU A 59 -3.26 -4.37 46.02
CA GLU A 59 -3.68 -5.19 47.16
C GLU A 59 -4.30 -6.51 46.67
N ILE A 60 -5.11 -6.45 45.61
CA ILE A 60 -5.68 -7.64 44.94
C ILE A 60 -4.57 -8.53 44.35
N GLN A 61 -3.58 -7.95 43.67
CA GLN A 61 -2.47 -8.71 43.09
C GLN A 61 -1.48 -9.26 44.13
N SER A 62 -1.31 -8.62 45.28
CA SER A 62 -0.44 -9.10 46.36
C SER A 62 -1.07 -10.21 47.21
N SER A 63 -2.37 -10.47 47.04
CA SER A 63 -3.05 -11.62 47.68
C SER A 63 -2.90 -12.93 46.88
N ASP A 64 -2.36 -12.88 45.66
CA ASP A 64 -2.11 -14.03 44.79
C ASP A 64 -0.65 -14.04 44.26
N GLY A 65 0.26 -14.72 44.97
CA GLY A 65 1.50 -15.25 44.37
C GLY A 65 2.84 -14.90 45.05
N THR A 66 3.34 -15.83 45.85
CA THR A 66 4.74 -15.99 46.28
C THR A 66 5.65 -16.50 45.16
N SER A 67 6.85 -15.91 44.97
CA SER A 67 8.17 -16.59 44.89
C SER A 67 9.27 -15.82 44.11
N ASP A 68 10.40 -15.64 44.80
CA ASP A 68 11.81 -15.69 44.37
C ASP A 68 12.54 -14.60 43.56
N ALA A 69 13.84 -14.54 43.87
CA ALA A 69 14.74 -13.39 43.87
C ALA A 69 15.84 -13.45 42.79
N SER A 70 16.58 -12.34 42.61
CA SER A 70 18.08 -12.28 42.60
C SER A 70 18.64 -11.05 41.87
N ALA A 71 19.87 -10.68 42.24
CA ALA A 71 20.51 -9.38 42.09
C ALA A 71 21.70 -9.35 41.08
N GLY A 72 22.11 -8.14 40.63
CA GLY A 72 23.55 -7.81 40.52
C GLY A 72 24.13 -7.14 39.24
N LYS A 73 24.43 -5.82 39.35
CA LYS A 73 25.67 -5.03 38.99
C LYS A 73 26.27 -4.90 37.55
N LYS A 74 26.55 -3.63 37.13
CA LYS A 74 27.80 -3.13 36.45
C LYS A 74 27.79 -1.58 36.32
N ARG A 75 28.65 -0.78 36.97
CA ARG A 75 30.01 -0.20 36.65
C ARG A 75 30.10 0.87 35.52
N GLN A 76 30.64 2.06 35.88
CA GLN A 76 30.87 3.33 35.14
C GLN A 76 32.22 3.41 34.38
N ARG A 77 32.32 4.35 33.41
CA ARG A 77 33.53 5.17 33.13
C ARG A 77 33.17 6.47 32.38
N GLU A 78 33.81 7.58 32.75
CA GLU A 78 33.60 8.97 32.28
C GLU A 78 34.47 9.38 31.08
N SER A 79 34.08 10.49 30.44
CA SER A 79 34.77 11.23 29.36
C SER A 79 34.85 12.73 29.74
N GLU A 80 35.99 13.39 29.46
CA GLU A 80 36.13 14.87 29.52
C GLU A 80 35.99 15.51 28.11
N ASN A 81 35.55 16.77 28.10
CA ASN A 81 35.05 17.59 26.98
C ASN A 81 35.95 18.82 26.69
N GLY A 82 35.80 19.38 25.47
CA GLY A 82 35.93 20.82 25.14
C GLY A 82 37.05 21.16 24.13
N ASP A 83 36.91 22.04 23.13
CA ASP A 83 35.84 23.00 22.80
C ASP A 83 36.08 23.67 21.40
N SER A 84 35.03 24.20 20.74
CA SER A 84 34.97 25.51 20.05
C SER A 84 33.84 25.62 19.01
N SER A 85 33.18 26.79 19.05
CA SER A 85 31.78 27.07 18.77
C SER A 85 31.53 27.86 17.47
N GLY A 86 30.37 27.59 16.86
CA GLY A 86 29.95 28.03 15.53
C GLY A 86 28.75 27.22 14.99
N PRO A 87 28.75 25.87 15.13
CA PRO A 87 27.60 24.99 14.81
C PRO A 87 26.66 24.74 16.01
N GLU A 88 26.77 25.53 17.09
CA GLU A 88 26.13 25.29 18.39
C GLU A 88 24.63 25.57 18.43
N LYS A 89 24.10 26.42 17.53
CA LYS A 89 22.68 26.78 17.51
C LYS A 89 21.77 25.63 17.08
N VAL A 90 22.15 24.85 16.06
CA VAL A 90 21.40 23.65 15.62
C VAL A 90 21.51 22.52 16.65
N LYS A 91 22.69 22.37 17.28
CA LYS A 91 22.90 21.42 18.37
C LYS A 91 22.03 21.72 19.59
N ALA A 92 21.79 22.99 19.95
CA ALA A 92 21.03 23.35 21.15
C ALA A 92 19.55 22.93 21.07
N ILE A 93 18.93 23.06 19.89
CA ILE A 93 17.53 22.68 19.64
C ILE A 93 17.39 21.15 19.55
N GLU A 94 18.37 20.46 18.95
CA GLU A 94 18.42 18.99 18.95
C GLU A 94 18.60 18.43 20.37
N LYS A 95 19.46 19.04 21.19
CA LYS A 95 19.67 18.63 22.59
C LYS A 95 18.40 18.75 23.43
N LEU A 96 17.55 19.75 23.16
CA LEU A 96 16.24 19.90 23.81
C LEU A 96 15.30 18.75 23.47
N ARG A 97 15.27 18.29 22.22
CA ARG A 97 14.37 17.22 21.76
C ARG A 97 14.75 15.83 22.29
N GLU A 98 16.04 15.61 22.51
CA GLU A 98 16.58 14.37 23.09
C GLU A 98 16.33 14.23 24.59
N MET A 99 16.11 15.34 25.30
CA MET A 99 15.83 15.32 26.73
C MET A 99 14.51 14.64 27.08
N GLY A 100 14.49 13.95 28.22
CA GLY A 100 13.28 13.39 28.81
C GLY A 100 12.35 14.48 29.36
N ILE A 101 11.09 14.14 29.60
CA ILE A 101 10.08 15.09 30.14
C ILE A 101 10.49 15.72 31.47
N ARG A 102 11.33 15.04 32.26
CA ARG A 102 11.82 15.49 33.56
C ARG A 102 12.91 16.56 33.42
N GLN A 103 13.82 16.39 32.45
CA GLN A 103 14.89 17.34 32.13
C GLN A 103 14.37 18.60 31.42
N LEU A 104 13.36 18.44 30.57
CA LEU A 104 12.67 19.57 29.93
C LEU A 104 11.94 20.47 30.95
N ARG A 105 11.43 19.89 32.04
CA ARG A 105 10.80 20.66 33.13
C ARG A 105 11.83 21.42 33.97
N GLU A 106 13.03 20.85 34.19
CA GLU A 106 14.15 21.56 34.84
C GLU A 106 14.66 22.71 33.98
N GLN A 107 14.84 22.52 32.67
CA GLN A 107 15.24 23.59 31.72
C GLN A 107 14.21 24.72 31.62
N ALA A 108 12.91 24.41 31.64
CA ALA A 108 11.86 25.44 31.67
C ALA A 108 11.90 26.29 32.95
N THR A 109 12.19 25.67 34.10
CA THR A 109 12.28 26.36 35.39
C THR A 109 13.50 27.29 35.46
N LEU A 110 14.62 26.92 34.83
CA LEU A 110 15.84 27.73 34.76
C LEU A 110 15.69 28.97 33.86
N ARG A 111 14.83 28.94 32.83
CA ARG A 111 14.57 30.07 31.92
C ARG A 111 13.37 30.93 32.32
N GLY A 112 12.77 30.68 33.49
CA GLY A 112 11.62 31.45 33.99
C GLY A 112 10.28 31.14 33.29
N ILE A 113 10.18 30.02 32.57
CA ILE A 113 9.01 29.62 31.78
C ILE A 113 8.22 28.52 32.52
N SER A 114 6.90 28.44 32.30
CA SER A 114 6.03 27.47 32.99
C SER A 114 6.46 26.00 32.73
N ALA A 115 6.80 25.26 33.78
CA ALA A 115 7.24 23.86 33.71
C ALA A 115 6.10 22.81 33.70
N SER A 116 4.83 23.24 33.60
CA SER A 116 3.66 22.34 33.56
C SER A 116 3.24 21.99 32.13
N GLY A 117 2.68 20.80 31.90
CA GLY A 117 2.23 20.33 30.56
C GLY A 117 2.88 19.03 30.07
N SER A 118 2.47 18.58 28.88
CA SER A 118 3.04 17.42 28.17
C SER A 118 4.42 17.72 27.59
N LYS A 119 5.18 16.69 27.20
CA LYS A 119 6.53 16.84 26.64
C LYS A 119 6.54 17.78 25.44
N LYS A 120 5.48 17.70 24.64
CA LYS A 120 5.33 18.44 23.39
C LYS A 120 5.10 19.93 23.64
N GLU A 121 4.19 20.26 24.56
CA GLU A 121 3.89 21.66 24.93
C GLU A 121 5.06 22.36 25.66
N LEU A 122 5.91 21.60 26.35
CA LEU A 122 7.13 22.11 27.00
C LEU A 122 8.27 22.34 25.99
N LEU A 123 8.40 21.44 25.01
CA LEU A 123 9.33 21.61 23.90
C LEU A 123 8.98 22.83 23.03
N GLU A 124 7.70 23.04 22.77
CA GLU A 124 7.21 24.17 21.95
C GLU A 124 7.50 25.52 22.62
N ARG A 125 7.24 25.64 23.93
CA ARG A 125 7.52 26.88 24.69
C ARG A 125 9.01 27.19 24.89
N LEU A 126 9.84 26.17 25.07
CA LEU A 126 11.30 26.34 25.19
C LEU A 126 11.99 26.60 23.85
N SER A 127 11.33 26.25 22.73
CA SER A 127 11.86 26.50 21.39
C SER A 127 11.53 27.93 20.92
N ILE A 128 10.32 28.44 21.21
CA ILE A 128 9.89 29.82 20.90
C ILE A 128 10.76 30.87 21.64
N ASP A 129 11.10 30.64 22.91
CA ASP A 129 11.98 31.52 23.70
C ASP A 129 13.45 31.53 23.18
N SER A 130 13.90 30.43 22.58
CA SER A 130 15.20 30.37 21.88
C SER A 130 15.19 31.02 20.49
N GLU A 131 14.02 31.27 19.91
CA GLU A 131 13.82 31.94 18.62
C GLU A 131 13.60 33.47 18.80
N GLU A 132 12.87 33.94 19.83
CA GLU A 132 12.64 35.38 20.11
C GLU A 132 13.92 36.16 20.44
N ILE A 133 14.91 35.53 21.07
CA ILE A 133 16.20 36.17 21.38
C ILE A 133 17.05 36.34 20.10
N CYS A 134 16.75 35.62 19.00
CA CYS A 134 17.45 35.71 17.71
C CYS A 134 16.64 36.40 16.59
N GLU A 135 15.30 36.43 16.66
CA GLU A 135 14.44 37.12 15.68
C GLU A 135 14.54 38.65 15.72
N VAL A 136 15.16 39.23 16.76
CA VAL A 136 15.51 40.66 16.78
C VAL A 136 16.75 40.97 15.93
N GLU A 137 17.56 39.96 15.54
CA GLU A 137 18.88 40.22 14.92
C GLU A 137 19.10 39.72 13.48
N ALA A 138 18.33 38.79 12.88
CA ALA A 138 18.62 38.43 11.47
C ALA A 138 17.47 37.70 10.75
N ARG A 139 16.41 38.44 10.44
CA ARG A 139 15.48 38.12 9.36
C ARG A 139 16.07 38.65 8.05
N GLU A 140 16.77 37.80 7.27
CA GLU A 140 17.02 38.03 5.84
C GLU A 140 17.54 36.74 5.14
N GLU A 141 16.73 36.22 4.20
CA GLU A 141 17.05 35.41 2.99
C GLU A 141 17.00 33.84 2.93
N VAL A 142 15.83 33.37 2.44
CA VAL A 142 15.49 32.43 1.32
C VAL A 142 15.48 30.89 1.47
N ASP A 143 14.28 30.40 1.15
CA ASP A 143 13.61 29.09 1.16
C ASP A 143 14.01 28.10 0.02
N GLY A 144 13.86 26.80 0.28
CA GLY A 144 14.21 25.71 -0.64
C GLY A 144 13.50 24.40 -0.31
N SER A 145 12.26 24.26 -0.80
CA SER A 145 11.42 23.05 -0.74
C SER A 145 12.16 21.77 -1.19
N LYS A 146 12.15 20.71 -0.37
CA LYS A 146 12.51 19.35 -0.83
C LYS A 146 11.29 18.71 -1.49
N LYS A 147 11.21 18.84 -2.82
CA LYS A 147 10.46 17.89 -3.65
C LYS A 147 11.06 16.50 -3.45
N GLU A 148 10.29 15.54 -2.94
CA GLU A 148 10.58 14.13 -3.17
C GLU A 148 10.60 13.92 -4.69
N LYS A 149 11.79 13.73 -5.24
CA LYS A 149 11.94 13.36 -6.64
C LYS A 149 11.28 11.99 -6.80
N LEU A 150 10.26 11.90 -7.65
CA LEU A 150 9.96 10.68 -8.38
C LEU A 150 11.29 10.16 -8.94
N ILE A 151 11.81 9.08 -8.36
CA ILE A 151 13.07 8.48 -8.81
C ILE A 151 12.72 7.69 -10.07
N THR A 152 12.91 8.32 -11.22
CA THR A 152 12.73 7.68 -12.52
C THR A 152 13.69 6.51 -12.64
N ALA A 153 13.13 5.31 -12.70
CA ALA A 153 13.86 4.10 -13.03
C ALA A 153 14.62 4.30 -14.35
N THR A 154 15.95 4.17 -14.36
CA THR A 154 16.76 4.29 -15.57
C THR A 154 16.72 2.96 -16.31
N LYS A 155 15.98 2.88 -17.43
CA LYS A 155 16.08 1.72 -18.32
C LYS A 155 17.25 1.94 -19.26
N LYS A 156 18.22 1.04 -19.21
CA LYS A 156 19.22 0.85 -20.26
C LYS A 156 19.19 -0.63 -20.60
N GLY A 157 18.91 -0.95 -21.86
CA GLY A 157 18.73 -2.35 -22.33
C GLY A 157 17.32 -2.91 -22.15
N GLY A 158 17.17 -4.24 -22.24
CA GLY A 158 15.87 -4.91 -22.21
C GLY A 158 15.14 -4.85 -20.86
N ALA A 159 15.88 -4.70 -19.75
CA ALA A 159 15.31 -4.58 -18.40
C ALA A 159 15.78 -3.33 -17.66
N VAL A 160 15.00 -2.96 -16.66
CA VAL A 160 15.27 -1.81 -15.80
C VAL A 160 16.29 -2.20 -14.73
N LEU A 161 17.32 -1.37 -14.57
CA LEU A 161 18.30 -1.53 -13.49
C LEU A 161 17.66 -1.38 -12.12
N ASP A 162 18.15 -2.14 -11.15
CA ASP A 162 17.68 -2.01 -9.77
C ASP A 162 17.86 -0.57 -9.25
N GLN A 163 16.79 -0.03 -8.64
CA GLN A 163 16.75 1.34 -8.16
C GLN A 163 17.81 1.67 -7.10
N TRP A 164 18.36 0.65 -6.43
CA TRP A 164 19.35 0.83 -5.36
C TRP A 164 20.80 0.69 -5.83
N LEU A 165 21.03 0.43 -7.12
CA LEU A 165 22.38 0.48 -7.68
C LEU A 165 22.98 1.89 -7.54
N PRO A 166 24.29 2.00 -7.28
CA PRO A 166 24.99 3.28 -7.30
C PRO A 166 24.83 4.02 -8.64
N ASP A 167 24.68 5.35 -8.58
CA ASP A 167 24.41 6.17 -9.77
C ASP A 167 25.52 6.07 -10.84
N HIS A 168 26.77 5.88 -10.42
CA HIS A 168 27.89 5.68 -11.36
C HIS A 168 27.76 4.38 -12.17
N ILE A 169 27.17 3.32 -11.58
CA ILE A 169 26.89 2.05 -12.28
C ILE A 169 25.71 2.24 -13.22
N LYS A 170 24.62 2.85 -12.74
CA LYS A 170 23.45 3.16 -13.59
C LYS A 170 23.79 4.00 -14.82
N ALA A 171 24.81 4.85 -14.71
CA ALA A 171 25.28 5.69 -15.80
C ALA A 171 26.14 4.95 -16.85
N GLN A 172 26.70 3.78 -16.54
CA GLN A 172 27.70 3.10 -17.38
C GLN A 172 27.38 1.65 -17.73
N TYR A 173 26.36 1.06 -17.09
CA TYR A 173 25.97 -0.33 -17.28
C TYR A 173 24.50 -0.43 -17.69
N HIS A 174 24.16 -1.56 -18.30
CA HIS A 174 22.81 -1.98 -18.64
C HIS A 174 22.60 -3.45 -18.28
N VAL A 175 21.34 -3.91 -18.19
CA VAL A 175 21.08 -5.34 -17.93
C VAL A 175 21.46 -6.15 -19.17
N LEU A 176 22.28 -7.19 -18.99
CA LEU A 176 22.73 -8.06 -20.07
C LEU A 176 21.53 -8.75 -20.74
N GLN A 177 21.48 -8.62 -22.06
CA GLN A 177 20.54 -9.32 -22.92
C GLN A 177 21.30 -10.13 -23.97
N HIS A 178 21.04 -11.43 -24.03
CA HIS A 178 21.63 -12.33 -25.03
C HIS A 178 20.53 -12.98 -25.86
N GLY A 179 20.36 -12.52 -27.10
CA GLY A 179 19.21 -12.90 -27.92
C GLY A 179 17.89 -12.43 -27.29
N ASP A 180 16.94 -13.36 -27.14
CA ASP A 180 15.65 -13.12 -26.47
C ASP A 180 15.73 -13.29 -24.94
N GLU A 181 16.91 -13.58 -24.40
CA GLU A 181 17.09 -13.83 -22.97
C GLU A 181 17.62 -12.60 -22.24
N ILE A 182 16.84 -12.11 -21.27
CA ILE A 182 17.24 -11.04 -20.36
C ILE A 182 17.68 -11.68 -19.05
N TYR A 183 18.91 -11.40 -18.62
CA TYR A 183 19.47 -11.95 -17.38
C TYR A 183 19.08 -11.11 -16.15
N ASP A 184 17.79 -11.12 -15.87
CA ASP A 184 17.16 -10.52 -14.68
C ASP A 184 16.20 -11.53 -14.03
N ALA A 185 16.38 -11.76 -12.73
CA ALA A 185 15.53 -12.66 -11.97
C ALA A 185 15.05 -12.00 -10.68
N MET A 186 13.73 -11.80 -10.58
CA MET A 186 13.06 -11.47 -9.33
C MET A 186 12.51 -12.76 -8.71
N LEU A 187 13.01 -13.09 -7.52
CA LEU A 187 12.61 -14.27 -6.78
C LEU A 187 11.88 -13.88 -5.50
N ASN A 188 10.86 -14.66 -5.14
CA ASN A 188 10.13 -14.46 -3.90
C ASN A 188 9.97 -15.78 -3.13
N GLN A 189 9.89 -15.68 -1.81
CA GLN A 189 9.67 -16.80 -0.92
C GLN A 189 8.87 -16.35 0.29
N THR A 190 7.70 -16.96 0.46
CA THR A 190 6.90 -16.81 1.67
C THR A 190 6.65 -18.15 2.35
N ASN A 191 6.98 -18.23 3.64
CA ASN A 191 6.61 -19.32 4.52
C ASN A 191 5.92 -18.74 5.75
N VAL A 192 4.61 -18.97 5.83
CA VAL A 192 3.75 -18.42 6.88
C VAL A 192 4.10 -18.97 8.26
N GLY A 193 4.27 -20.29 8.37
CA GLY A 193 4.65 -20.95 9.64
C GLY A 193 6.04 -20.52 10.14
N GLY A 194 6.98 -20.33 9.22
CA GLY A 194 8.34 -19.85 9.52
C GLY A 194 8.49 -18.34 9.64
N ASN A 195 7.41 -17.57 9.53
CA ASN A 195 7.42 -16.09 9.52
C ASN A 195 8.37 -15.45 8.47
N ASN A 196 8.60 -16.15 7.37
CA ASN A 196 9.49 -15.71 6.29
C ASN A 196 8.66 -15.08 5.17
N ASN A 197 9.04 -13.89 4.73
CA ASN A 197 8.55 -13.24 3.52
C ASN A 197 9.75 -12.48 2.92
N LYS A 198 10.42 -13.10 1.95
CA LYS A 198 11.75 -12.69 1.49
C LYS A 198 11.77 -12.59 -0.03
N PHE A 199 12.41 -11.55 -0.53
CA PHE A 199 12.73 -11.41 -1.95
C PHE A 199 14.22 -11.62 -2.20
N TYR A 200 14.56 -11.94 -3.45
CA TYR A 200 15.93 -12.00 -3.94
C TYR A 200 15.94 -11.54 -5.41
N VAL A 201 16.70 -10.50 -5.73
CA VAL A 201 16.94 -9.98 -7.08
C VAL A 201 18.32 -10.43 -7.51
N ILE A 202 18.43 -10.89 -8.76
CA ILE A 202 19.68 -11.22 -9.43
C ILE A 202 19.68 -10.51 -10.78
N GLN A 203 20.69 -9.67 -11.04
CA GLN A 203 20.86 -8.95 -12.31
C GLN A 203 22.28 -9.14 -12.83
N VAL A 204 22.41 -9.53 -14.09
CA VAL A 204 23.69 -9.44 -14.79
C VAL A 204 23.77 -8.09 -15.49
N LEU A 205 24.84 -7.36 -15.24
CA LEU A 205 25.11 -6.04 -15.78
C LEU A 205 26.25 -6.13 -16.78
N GLU A 206 26.08 -5.54 -17.95
CA GLU A 206 27.10 -5.35 -18.98
C GLU A 206 27.43 -3.87 -19.06
N SER A 207 28.72 -3.52 -19.13
CA SER A 207 29.13 -2.14 -19.35
C SER A 207 28.76 -1.69 -20.76
N ASP A 208 28.48 -0.40 -20.93
CA ASP A 208 28.08 0.17 -22.22
C ASP A 208 29.18 0.05 -23.29
N ASP A 209 30.44 -0.19 -22.88
CA ASP A 209 31.56 -0.49 -23.78
C ASP A 209 31.72 -1.99 -24.11
N GLY A 210 30.91 -2.87 -23.51
CA GLY A 210 30.92 -4.32 -23.71
C GLY A 210 32.14 -5.05 -23.15
N THR A 211 32.98 -4.37 -22.35
CA THR A 211 34.27 -4.93 -21.90
C THR A 211 34.21 -5.59 -20.52
N THR A 212 33.25 -5.19 -19.68
CA THR A 212 33.16 -5.63 -18.28
C THR A 212 31.75 -6.06 -17.92
N PHE A 213 31.67 -7.10 -17.11
CA PHE A 213 30.40 -7.67 -16.65
C PHE A 213 30.37 -7.71 -15.12
N MET A 214 29.20 -7.50 -14.53
CA MET A 214 28.99 -7.56 -13.08
C MET A 214 27.74 -8.35 -12.76
N VAL A 215 27.68 -8.98 -11.60
CA VAL A 215 26.45 -9.64 -11.12
C VAL A 215 26.00 -8.96 -9.84
N TYR A 216 24.82 -8.34 -9.88
CA TYR A 216 24.20 -7.68 -8.75
C TYR A 216 23.19 -8.60 -8.07
N ASN A 217 23.35 -8.78 -6.77
CA ASN A 217 22.45 -9.53 -5.92
C ASN A 217 21.84 -8.60 -4.87
N ARG A 218 20.53 -8.59 -4.70
CA ARG A 218 19.85 -7.86 -3.62
C ARG A 218 18.79 -8.71 -2.95
N TRP A 219 18.79 -8.76 -1.63
CA TRP A 219 17.87 -9.63 -0.90
C TRP A 219 17.43 -9.03 0.42
N GLY A 220 16.28 -9.46 0.91
CA GLY A 220 15.77 -9.00 2.19
C GLY A 220 14.31 -9.35 2.38
N ARG A 221 13.68 -8.68 3.34
CA ARG A 221 12.24 -8.80 3.57
C ARG A 221 11.47 -8.01 2.51
N VAL A 222 10.37 -8.56 1.99
CA VAL A 222 9.48 -7.79 1.08
C VAL A 222 9.00 -6.53 1.81
N GLY A 223 8.91 -5.40 1.11
CA GLY A 223 8.71 -4.08 1.75
C GLY A 223 9.95 -3.19 1.88
N ILE A 224 11.11 -3.75 2.28
CA ILE A 224 12.30 -2.94 2.62
C ILE A 224 13.46 -3.11 1.64
N LYS A 225 14.39 -2.14 1.58
CA LYS A 225 15.56 -2.17 0.67
C LYS A 225 16.32 -3.51 0.70
N GLY A 226 16.59 -4.03 1.90
CA GLY A 226 17.38 -5.24 2.10
C GLY A 226 18.89 -4.98 2.10
N GLN A 227 19.66 -6.05 1.92
CA GLN A 227 21.11 -6.04 1.70
C GLN A 227 21.39 -6.30 0.23
N ASP A 228 22.53 -5.82 -0.24
CA ASP A 228 22.99 -6.02 -1.61
C ASP A 228 24.48 -6.37 -1.67
N LYS A 229 24.85 -7.00 -2.79
CA LYS A 229 26.22 -7.37 -3.09
C LYS A 229 26.43 -7.35 -4.59
N LEU A 230 27.50 -6.69 -5.01
CA LEU A 230 27.95 -6.67 -6.38
C LEU A 230 29.17 -7.59 -6.54
N HIS A 231 29.14 -8.42 -7.56
CA HIS A 231 30.19 -9.38 -7.89
C HIS A 231 30.86 -8.97 -9.20
N GLY A 232 32.18 -9.16 -9.28
CA GLY A 232 33.01 -8.75 -10.40
C GLY A 232 33.96 -7.59 -10.05
N PRO A 233 34.46 -6.84 -11.05
CA PRO A 233 34.16 -6.98 -12.48
C PRO A 233 34.71 -8.28 -13.08
N TYR A 234 33.95 -8.88 -13.99
CA TYR A 234 34.34 -10.01 -14.82
C TYR A 234 34.73 -9.52 -16.21
N THR A 235 35.73 -10.16 -16.83
CA THR A 235 36.18 -9.84 -18.19
C THR A 235 35.55 -10.73 -19.26
N SER A 236 34.92 -11.83 -18.87
CA SER A 236 34.16 -12.73 -19.76
C SER A 236 32.69 -12.72 -19.36
N ARG A 237 31.84 -12.55 -20.38
CA ARG A 237 30.39 -12.61 -20.26
C ARG A 237 29.92 -13.95 -19.71
N GLU A 238 30.52 -15.04 -20.20
CA GLU A 238 30.19 -16.41 -19.83
C GLU A 238 30.43 -16.65 -18.32
N SER A 239 31.47 -16.03 -17.75
CA SER A 239 31.74 -16.11 -16.31
C SER A 239 30.65 -15.41 -15.48
N ALA A 240 30.15 -14.27 -15.94
CA ALA A 240 29.07 -13.54 -15.26
C ALA A 240 27.72 -14.29 -15.37
N ILE A 241 27.42 -14.85 -16.54
CA ILE A 241 26.25 -15.71 -16.75
C ILE A 241 26.31 -16.94 -15.84
N GLN A 242 27.47 -17.60 -15.74
CA GLN A 242 27.64 -18.77 -14.89
C GLN A 242 27.40 -18.44 -13.41
N GLU A 243 27.91 -17.32 -12.90
CA GLU A 243 27.65 -16.89 -11.51
C GLU A 243 26.14 -16.63 -11.28
N PHE A 244 25.46 -16.03 -12.26
CA PHE A 244 24.01 -15.82 -12.23
C PHE A 244 23.25 -17.14 -12.18
N GLU A 245 23.54 -18.07 -13.08
CA GLU A 245 22.86 -19.38 -13.16
C GLU A 245 23.11 -20.22 -11.91
N LEU A 246 24.35 -20.20 -11.38
CA LEU A 246 24.70 -20.87 -10.12
C LEU A 246 23.90 -20.30 -8.95
N LYS A 247 23.77 -18.96 -8.87
CA LYS A 247 22.97 -18.31 -7.82
C LYS A 247 21.49 -18.62 -7.99
N PHE A 248 20.96 -18.56 -9.21
CA PHE A 248 19.58 -18.91 -9.51
C PHE A 248 19.29 -20.35 -9.07
N PHE A 249 20.06 -21.32 -9.56
CA PHE A 249 19.92 -22.73 -9.20
C PHE A 249 20.07 -22.98 -7.70
N ALA A 250 21.01 -22.32 -7.03
CA ALA A 250 21.19 -22.45 -5.59
C ALA A 250 19.94 -22.02 -4.79
N LYS A 251 19.19 -21.02 -5.28
CA LYS A 251 18.00 -20.46 -4.62
C LYS A 251 16.69 -21.12 -5.03
N THR A 252 16.57 -21.55 -6.28
CA THR A 252 15.33 -22.08 -6.87
C THR A 252 15.34 -23.58 -7.06
N LYS A 253 16.52 -24.22 -7.10
CA LYS A 253 16.72 -25.63 -7.53
C LYS A 253 16.27 -25.92 -8.96
N ASN A 254 16.06 -24.88 -9.76
CA ASN A 254 15.71 -24.97 -11.18
C ASN A 254 16.85 -24.39 -12.03
N GLN A 255 17.04 -24.92 -13.23
CA GLN A 255 17.98 -24.34 -14.19
C GLN A 255 17.37 -23.07 -14.80
N TRP A 256 18.22 -22.12 -15.19
CA TRP A 256 17.77 -20.87 -15.80
C TRP A 256 17.15 -21.10 -17.19
N SER A 257 17.71 -22.03 -17.97
CA SER A 257 17.19 -22.40 -19.29
C SER A 257 15.77 -22.96 -19.22
N ASP A 258 15.45 -23.73 -18.17
CA ASP A 258 14.15 -24.36 -17.96
C ASP A 258 13.17 -23.49 -17.15
N ARG A 259 13.46 -22.19 -16.98
CA ARG A 259 12.66 -21.28 -16.14
C ARG A 259 11.17 -21.20 -16.53
N LYS A 260 10.83 -21.48 -17.79
CA LYS A 260 9.43 -21.52 -18.27
C LYS A 260 8.66 -22.73 -17.72
N GLU A 261 9.36 -23.83 -17.45
CA GLU A 261 8.81 -25.04 -16.82
C GLU A 261 9.19 -25.09 -15.32
N PHE A 262 9.08 -23.95 -14.63
CA PHE A 262 9.50 -23.82 -13.24
C PHE A 262 8.77 -24.81 -12.32
N ILE A 263 9.55 -25.67 -11.63
CA ILE A 263 9.02 -26.62 -10.65
C ILE A 263 9.12 -26.01 -9.25
N PHE A 264 7.98 -25.85 -8.60
CA PHE A 264 7.94 -25.37 -7.21
C PHE A 264 8.60 -26.37 -6.26
N CYS A 265 9.59 -25.90 -5.49
CA CYS A 265 10.25 -26.67 -4.44
C CYS A 265 9.93 -26.09 -3.05
N PRO A 266 9.35 -26.87 -2.12
CA PRO A 266 9.08 -26.40 -0.76
C PRO A 266 10.33 -25.83 -0.09
N GLY A 267 10.23 -24.63 0.50
CA GLY A 267 11.34 -23.98 1.19
C GLY A 267 12.41 -23.39 0.27
N CYS A 268 12.20 -23.38 -1.06
CA CYS A 268 13.02 -22.68 -2.04
C CYS A 268 12.36 -21.36 -2.48
N TYR A 269 13.10 -20.54 -3.21
CA TYR A 269 12.55 -19.34 -3.83
C TYR A 269 11.80 -19.70 -5.11
N THR A 270 10.74 -18.96 -5.42
CA THR A 270 9.99 -19.05 -6.68
C THR A 270 10.33 -17.87 -7.57
N TRP A 271 10.56 -18.14 -8.85
CA TRP A 271 10.79 -17.09 -9.84
C TRP A 271 9.47 -16.41 -10.23
N LEU A 272 9.48 -15.08 -10.25
CA LEU A 272 8.38 -14.25 -10.71
C LEU A 272 8.69 -13.79 -12.13
N GLU A 273 7.84 -14.20 -13.06
CA GLU A 273 7.96 -13.81 -14.46
C GLU A 273 7.57 -12.33 -14.60
N MET A 274 8.52 -11.56 -15.11
CA MET A 274 8.37 -10.13 -15.36
C MET A 274 8.22 -9.91 -16.86
N ASP A 275 7.19 -9.17 -17.27
CA ASP A 275 6.98 -8.81 -18.67
C ASP A 275 7.86 -7.60 -19.00
N TYR A 276 9.02 -7.86 -19.61
CA TYR A 276 9.96 -6.85 -20.11
C TYR A 276 9.82 -6.60 -21.61
N ASN A 277 8.88 -7.28 -22.28
CA ASN A 277 8.62 -7.07 -23.69
C ASN A 277 8.07 -5.65 -23.88
N GLU A 278 8.95 -4.71 -24.21
CA GLU A 278 8.89 -3.95 -25.46
C GLU A 278 10.06 -2.96 -25.55
N THR A 279 10.52 -2.81 -26.80
CA THR A 279 11.65 -2.03 -27.29
C THR A 279 11.57 -0.56 -26.91
N GLU A 280 12.09 -0.21 -25.73
CA GLU A 280 12.51 1.16 -25.44
C GLU A 280 13.86 1.39 -26.10
N LYS A 281 13.87 1.92 -27.32
CA LYS A 281 15.03 2.66 -27.81
C LYS A 281 14.94 4.09 -27.26
N GLU A 282 15.17 4.27 -25.97
CA GLU A 282 15.58 5.58 -25.46
C GLU A 282 16.98 5.87 -26.03
N SER A 283 17.02 6.44 -27.24
CA SER A 283 18.27 6.97 -27.77
C SER A 283 18.72 8.09 -26.85
N VAL A 284 19.93 7.96 -26.30
CA VAL A 284 20.63 8.99 -25.53
C VAL A 284 20.83 10.22 -26.43
N ALA A 285 19.81 11.08 -26.50
CA ALA A 285 19.93 12.39 -27.12
C ALA A 285 20.70 13.27 -26.14
N LYS A 286 21.99 13.46 -26.44
CA LYS A 286 22.82 14.52 -25.87
C LYS A 286 22.02 15.82 -25.85
N LYS A 287 21.83 16.41 -24.67
CA LYS A 287 21.28 17.77 -24.52
C LYS A 287 22.03 18.73 -25.46
N PRO A 288 21.38 19.39 -26.44
CA PRO A 288 21.87 20.67 -26.89
C PRO A 288 21.42 21.70 -25.85
N LYS A 289 22.40 22.36 -25.23
CA LYS A 289 22.17 23.59 -24.47
C LYS A 289 21.72 24.68 -25.45
N THR A 290 20.45 25.09 -25.47
CA THR A 290 20.03 26.50 -25.54
C THR A 290 18.51 26.70 -25.49
N SER A 291 18.15 27.87 -24.95
CA SER A 291 16.84 28.55 -24.87
C SER A 291 15.74 27.95 -24.00
N LEU A 292 15.58 28.61 -22.85
CA LEU A 292 14.32 28.80 -22.13
C LEU A 292 13.20 29.15 -23.13
N MET A 293 12.30 28.22 -23.38
CA MET A 293 10.92 28.54 -23.73
C MET A 293 10.05 27.84 -22.70
N GLU A 294 9.37 28.64 -21.89
CA GLU A 294 8.29 28.23 -21.03
C GLU A 294 7.32 27.36 -21.84
N THR A 295 7.19 26.09 -21.44
CA THR A 295 6.23 25.18 -22.05
C THR A 295 4.85 25.63 -21.56
N GLN A 296 4.17 26.47 -22.33
CA GLN A 296 2.74 26.69 -22.13
C GLN A 296 2.03 25.33 -22.17
N PRO A 297 1.06 25.05 -21.28
CA PRO A 297 0.27 23.83 -21.35
C PRO A 297 -0.50 23.86 -22.68
N ARG A 298 -0.12 23.00 -23.62
CA ARG A 298 -0.81 22.89 -24.90
C ARG A 298 -2.23 22.37 -24.63
N GLU A 299 -3.23 23.11 -25.09
CA GLU A 299 -4.64 22.84 -24.80
C GLU A 299 -5.07 21.50 -25.40
N THR A 300 -5.72 20.67 -24.59
CA THR A 300 -6.26 19.40 -25.07
C THR A 300 -7.42 19.62 -26.02
N GLN A 301 -7.55 18.77 -27.04
CA GLN A 301 -8.70 18.77 -27.95
C GLN A 301 -9.98 18.24 -27.28
N LEU A 302 -9.84 17.63 -26.10
CA LEU A 302 -10.97 17.12 -25.33
C LEU A 302 -11.75 18.25 -24.65
N GLU A 303 -13.06 18.08 -24.60
CA GLU A 303 -13.90 18.90 -23.75
C GLU A 303 -13.44 18.81 -22.28
N SER A 304 -13.41 19.94 -21.56
CA SER A 304 -12.89 20.04 -20.19
C SER A 304 -13.46 18.98 -19.22
N ARG A 305 -14.75 18.63 -19.35
CA ARG A 305 -15.41 17.60 -18.53
C ARG A 305 -14.81 16.21 -18.77
N ILE A 306 -14.58 15.87 -20.04
CA ILE A 306 -13.97 14.59 -20.44
C ILE A 306 -12.50 14.58 -20.03
N ALA A 307 -11.75 15.65 -20.31
CA ALA A 307 -10.34 15.76 -19.94
C ALA A 307 -10.09 15.54 -18.43
N LYS A 308 -10.93 16.14 -17.58
CA LYS A 308 -10.89 15.92 -16.11
C LYS A 308 -11.16 14.47 -15.74
N PHE A 309 -12.13 13.83 -16.39
CA PHE A 309 -12.45 12.42 -16.12
C PHE A 309 -11.34 11.48 -16.58
N ILE A 310 -10.77 11.68 -17.77
CA ILE A 310 -9.64 10.89 -18.27
C ILE A 310 -8.41 11.07 -17.39
N SER A 311 -8.10 12.30 -16.97
CA SER A 311 -7.02 12.57 -16.01
C SER A 311 -7.23 11.85 -14.66
N LEU A 312 -8.48 11.68 -14.23
CA LEU A 312 -8.81 10.96 -12.99
C LEU A 312 -8.57 9.46 -13.12
N ILE A 313 -9.07 8.82 -14.18
CA ILE A 313 -9.01 7.36 -14.33
C ILE A 313 -7.65 6.89 -14.85
N CYS A 314 -6.98 7.66 -15.71
CA CYS A 314 -5.67 7.33 -16.30
C CYS A 314 -4.50 7.84 -15.44
N ASN A 315 -4.64 7.79 -14.11
CA ASN A 315 -3.61 8.25 -13.18
C ASN A 315 -2.83 7.08 -12.58
N ILE A 316 -1.63 6.85 -13.10
CA ILE A 316 -0.73 5.77 -12.65
C ILE A 316 -0.34 5.93 -11.17
N SER A 317 -0.17 7.15 -10.68
CA SER A 317 0.15 7.41 -9.26
C SER A 317 -1.00 6.98 -8.34
N MET A 318 -2.24 7.29 -8.74
CA MET A 318 -3.44 6.84 -8.02
C MET A 318 -3.56 5.31 -8.05
N MET A 319 -3.29 4.66 -9.19
CA MET A 319 -3.26 3.20 -9.28
C MET A 319 -2.20 2.59 -8.34
N ASN A 320 -1.00 3.17 -8.28
CA ASN A 320 0.07 2.76 -7.36
C ASN A 320 -0.38 2.88 -5.89
N GLN A 321 -0.98 4.02 -5.53
CA GLN A 321 -1.48 4.24 -4.17
C GLN A 321 -2.55 3.22 -3.79
N GLN A 322 -3.53 2.98 -4.67
CA GLN A 322 -4.57 1.97 -4.40
C GLN A 322 -3.98 0.57 -4.22
N MET A 323 -2.92 0.22 -4.94
CA MET A 323 -2.26 -1.07 -4.77
C MET A 323 -1.55 -1.20 -3.43
N MET A 324 -0.92 -0.12 -2.94
CA MET A 324 -0.36 -0.07 -1.60
C MET A 324 -1.42 -0.25 -0.51
N GLU A 325 -2.59 0.37 -0.66
CA GLU A 325 -3.71 0.24 0.31
C GLU A 325 -4.22 -1.19 0.44
N ILE A 326 -4.18 -1.97 -0.63
CA ILE A 326 -4.62 -3.38 -0.63
C ILE A 326 -3.50 -4.30 -0.12
N GLY A 327 -2.29 -3.77 0.09
CA GLY A 327 -1.13 -4.48 0.64
C GLY A 327 -0.18 -5.07 -0.40
N TYR A 328 -0.31 -4.64 -1.66
CA TYR A 328 0.62 -4.96 -2.74
C TYR A 328 1.73 -3.91 -2.80
N ASN A 329 2.98 -4.34 -2.96
CA ASN A 329 4.13 -3.43 -3.00
C ASN A 329 4.46 -3.02 -4.44
N ALA A 330 3.91 -1.87 -4.88
CA ALA A 330 4.14 -1.31 -6.21
C ALA A 330 5.57 -0.79 -6.44
N GLU A 331 6.34 -0.49 -5.38
CA GLU A 331 7.73 -0.02 -5.52
C GLU A 331 8.69 -1.13 -5.98
N LYS A 332 8.45 -2.36 -5.52
CA LYS A 332 9.31 -3.51 -5.88
C LYS A 332 8.86 -4.21 -7.15
N LEU A 333 7.56 -4.15 -7.46
CA LEU A 333 6.97 -4.66 -8.69
C LEU A 333 6.11 -3.55 -9.30
N PRO A 334 6.68 -2.72 -10.19
CA PRO A 334 5.92 -1.67 -10.83
C PRO A 334 4.78 -2.31 -11.65
N LEU A 335 3.60 -1.72 -11.51
CA LEU A 335 2.30 -2.27 -11.89
C LEU A 335 2.19 -2.88 -13.29
N GLY A 336 2.93 -2.33 -14.25
CA GLY A 336 2.92 -2.80 -15.63
C GLY A 336 4.03 -3.79 -15.97
N LYS A 337 4.51 -4.59 -15.01
CA LYS A 337 5.50 -5.65 -15.26
C LYS A 337 5.08 -7.03 -14.75
N LEU A 338 3.96 -7.13 -14.02
CA LEU A 338 3.46 -8.44 -13.60
C LEU A 338 2.87 -9.15 -14.82
N SER A 339 3.36 -10.33 -15.15
CA SER A 339 2.83 -11.08 -16.28
C SER A 339 1.40 -11.55 -16.02
N LYS A 340 0.59 -11.62 -17.08
CA LYS A 340 -0.74 -12.24 -17.05
C LYS A 340 -0.70 -13.67 -16.49
N SER A 341 0.36 -14.43 -16.80
CA SER A 341 0.59 -15.78 -16.27
C SER A 341 0.71 -15.80 -14.74
N THR A 342 1.38 -14.80 -14.14
CA THR A 342 1.52 -14.69 -12.67
C THR A 342 0.19 -14.34 -12.01
N ILE A 343 -0.62 -13.48 -12.64
CA ILE A 343 -1.97 -13.16 -12.16
C ILE A 343 -2.88 -14.40 -12.18
N LEU A 344 -2.84 -15.18 -13.28
CA LEU A 344 -3.60 -16.44 -13.39
C LEU A 344 -3.15 -17.49 -12.36
N LYS A 345 -1.84 -17.62 -12.12
CA LYS A 345 -1.30 -18.45 -11.03
C LYS A 345 -1.83 -17.99 -9.66
N GLY A 346 -1.93 -16.67 -9.44
CA GLY A 346 -2.54 -16.11 -8.23
C GLY A 346 -3.99 -16.57 -8.04
N PHE A 347 -4.79 -16.55 -9.10
CA PHE A 347 -6.17 -17.08 -9.08
C PHE A 347 -6.23 -18.58 -8.77
N ASP A 348 -5.37 -19.38 -9.40
CA ASP A 348 -5.32 -20.83 -9.18
C ASP A 348 -5.01 -21.19 -7.71
N VAL A 349 -4.06 -20.49 -7.09
CA VAL A 349 -3.76 -20.72 -5.66
C VAL A 349 -4.94 -20.31 -4.79
N LEU A 350 -5.62 -19.19 -5.08
CA LEU A 350 -6.84 -18.80 -4.36
C LEU A 350 -7.97 -19.82 -4.54
N LYS A 351 -8.08 -20.45 -5.71
CA LYS A 351 -9.01 -21.56 -5.96
C LYS A 351 -8.71 -22.75 -5.06
N ARG A 352 -7.47 -23.18 -4.99
CA ARG A 352 -7.04 -24.26 -4.08
C ARG A 352 -7.27 -23.90 -2.60
N ILE A 353 -7.05 -22.64 -2.20
CA ILE A 353 -7.38 -22.16 -0.85
C ILE A 353 -8.87 -22.30 -0.59
N SER A 354 -9.70 -21.94 -1.57
CA SER A 354 -11.16 -21.97 -1.42
C SER A 354 -11.74 -23.37 -1.24
N GLU A 355 -11.06 -24.41 -1.72
CA GLU A 355 -11.46 -25.81 -1.55
C GLU A 355 -11.14 -26.31 -0.14
N VAL A 356 -10.09 -25.77 0.49
CA VAL A 356 -9.63 -26.17 1.83
C VAL A 356 -10.22 -25.29 2.94
N ILE A 357 -10.73 -24.09 2.60
CA ILE A 357 -11.26 -23.15 3.59
C ILE A 357 -12.45 -23.75 4.34
N GLY A 358 -12.44 -23.67 5.67
CA GLY A 358 -13.45 -24.30 6.53
C GLY A 358 -13.20 -25.77 6.88
N GLN A 359 -12.20 -26.42 6.27
CA GLN A 359 -11.72 -27.74 6.71
C GLN A 359 -10.77 -27.59 7.92
N PRO A 360 -10.62 -28.63 8.77
CA PRO A 360 -9.73 -28.58 9.94
C PRO A 360 -8.23 -28.58 9.59
N ASP A 361 -7.84 -28.69 8.31
CA ASP A 361 -6.43 -28.72 7.89
C ASP A 361 -5.79 -27.32 7.83
N ARG A 362 -5.46 -26.81 9.02
CA ARG A 362 -4.82 -25.49 9.17
C ARG A 362 -3.40 -25.46 8.57
N LYS A 363 -2.68 -26.57 8.59
CA LYS A 363 -1.32 -26.64 8.03
C LYS A 363 -1.33 -26.47 6.52
N LYS A 364 -2.30 -27.10 5.83
CA LYS A 364 -2.46 -26.93 4.39
C LYS A 364 -2.86 -25.51 4.03
N LEU A 365 -3.76 -24.87 4.81
CA LEU A 365 -4.12 -23.46 4.62
C LEU A 365 -2.92 -22.52 4.79
N GLU A 366 -2.06 -22.76 5.77
CA GLU A 366 -0.82 -21.99 5.97
C GLU A 366 0.15 -22.16 4.78
N GLN A 367 0.29 -23.37 4.25
CA GLN A 367 1.10 -23.64 3.07
C GLN A 367 0.57 -22.93 1.84
N LEU A 368 -0.73 -23.06 1.54
CA LEU A 368 -1.37 -22.43 0.38
C LEU A 368 -1.37 -20.90 0.51
N SER A 369 -1.58 -20.36 1.71
CA SER A 369 -1.45 -18.91 1.95
C SER A 369 -0.02 -18.43 1.68
N GLY A 370 0.99 -19.22 2.09
CA GLY A 370 2.39 -18.95 1.77
C GLY A 370 2.69 -19.02 0.28
N GLU A 371 2.12 -19.99 -0.42
CA GLU A 371 2.20 -20.13 -1.88
C GLU A 371 1.60 -18.89 -2.57
N PHE A 372 0.42 -18.43 -2.14
CA PHE A 372 -0.21 -17.23 -2.68
C PHE A 372 0.66 -15.99 -2.50
N TYR A 373 1.21 -15.76 -1.31
CA TYR A 373 2.11 -14.63 -1.04
C TYR A 373 3.50 -14.78 -1.66
N THR A 374 3.84 -15.99 -2.13
CA THR A 374 5.03 -16.22 -2.93
C THR A 374 4.79 -15.78 -4.37
N VAL A 375 3.65 -16.14 -4.96
CA VAL A 375 3.26 -15.76 -6.33
C VAL A 375 2.92 -14.28 -6.45
N ILE A 376 2.18 -13.73 -5.48
CA ILE A 376 1.77 -12.33 -5.42
C ILE A 376 2.48 -11.68 -4.23
N PRO A 377 3.59 -10.95 -4.42
CA PRO A 377 4.33 -10.36 -3.31
C PRO A 377 3.51 -9.33 -2.54
N HIS A 378 3.61 -9.42 -1.22
CA HIS A 378 2.91 -8.53 -0.30
C HIS A 378 3.90 -7.92 0.70
N ASP A 379 3.65 -6.67 1.07
CA ASP A 379 4.33 -6.06 2.19
C ASP A 379 3.49 -6.19 3.47
N PHE A 380 4.01 -7.00 4.39
CA PHE A 380 3.39 -7.19 5.71
C PHE A 380 4.09 -6.39 6.81
N GLY A 381 5.05 -5.53 6.47
CA GLY A 381 5.96 -4.90 7.41
C GLY A 381 6.60 -5.96 8.31
N PHE A 382 6.78 -5.66 9.60
CA PHE A 382 7.35 -6.60 10.57
C PHE A 382 6.29 -7.42 11.34
N LYS A 383 5.03 -7.44 10.87
CA LYS A 383 3.97 -8.25 11.47
C LYS A 383 4.20 -9.75 11.23
N LYS A 384 3.62 -10.58 12.09
CA LYS A 384 3.81 -12.04 12.03
C LYS A 384 2.95 -12.62 10.92
N MET A 385 3.56 -13.42 10.04
CA MET A 385 2.91 -13.97 8.85
C MET A 385 1.64 -14.80 9.17
N ARG A 386 1.61 -15.47 10.33
CA ARG A 386 0.46 -16.25 10.80
C ARG A 386 -0.85 -15.46 10.92
N GLU A 387 -0.78 -14.13 11.06
CA GLU A 387 -1.96 -13.26 11.10
C GLU A 387 -2.61 -13.12 9.71
N PHE A 388 -1.82 -13.35 8.66
CA PHE A 388 -2.22 -13.22 7.26
C PHE A 388 -2.61 -14.56 6.63
N VAL A 389 -2.83 -15.63 7.40
CA VAL A 389 -3.41 -16.86 6.85
C VAL A 389 -4.79 -16.52 6.26
N ILE A 390 -5.05 -17.00 5.05
CA ILE A 390 -6.31 -16.84 4.33
C ILE A 390 -7.26 -17.93 4.82
N ASP A 391 -7.78 -17.75 6.05
CA ASP A 391 -8.60 -18.75 6.76
C ASP A 391 -10.08 -18.39 6.87
N THR A 392 -10.52 -17.25 6.32
CA THR A 392 -11.93 -16.87 6.30
C THR A 392 -12.40 -16.53 4.88
N PRO A 393 -13.66 -16.81 4.52
CA PRO A 393 -14.22 -16.44 3.22
C PRO A 393 -14.09 -14.93 2.92
N TYR A 394 -14.15 -14.10 3.97
CA TYR A 394 -13.94 -12.66 3.85
C TYR A 394 -12.51 -12.32 3.41
N LYS A 395 -11.48 -12.94 4.03
CA LYS A 395 -10.08 -12.74 3.61
C LYS A 395 -9.86 -13.24 2.18
N LEU A 396 -10.44 -14.38 1.82
CA LEU A 396 -10.37 -14.93 0.47
C LEU A 396 -10.96 -13.95 -0.55
N LYS A 397 -12.17 -13.43 -0.30
CA LYS A 397 -12.83 -12.43 -1.15
C LYS A 397 -11.96 -11.18 -1.34
N ASN A 398 -11.39 -10.65 -0.26
CA ASN A 398 -10.53 -9.46 -0.35
C ASN A 398 -9.27 -9.71 -1.19
N LYS A 399 -8.71 -10.93 -1.14
CA LYS A 399 -7.56 -11.30 -1.99
C LYS A 399 -7.97 -11.58 -3.43
N LEU A 400 -9.18 -12.07 -3.67
CA LEU A 400 -9.72 -12.23 -5.00
C LEU A 400 -9.89 -10.87 -5.70
N GLU A 401 -10.54 -9.91 -5.03
CA GLU A 401 -10.73 -8.54 -5.53
C GLU A 401 -9.38 -7.82 -5.78
N MET A 402 -8.36 -8.14 -4.97
CA MET A 402 -7.00 -7.64 -5.21
C MET A 402 -6.44 -8.16 -6.53
N VAL A 403 -6.51 -9.46 -6.79
CA VAL A 403 -5.93 -10.07 -8.00
C VAL A 403 -6.69 -9.61 -9.24
N GLU A 404 -8.01 -9.41 -9.13
CA GLU A 404 -8.82 -8.76 -10.18
C GLU A 404 -8.33 -7.35 -10.48
N ALA A 405 -8.14 -6.51 -9.46
CA ALA A 405 -7.64 -5.15 -9.62
C ALA A 405 -6.23 -5.11 -10.23
N LEU A 406 -5.34 -6.04 -9.86
CA LEU A 406 -4.03 -6.19 -10.49
C LEU A 406 -4.14 -6.47 -12.00
N GLY A 407 -5.11 -7.31 -12.41
CA GLY A 407 -5.38 -7.58 -13.83
C GLY A 407 -5.90 -6.37 -14.59
N GLU A 408 -6.78 -5.56 -14.00
CA GLU A 408 -7.26 -4.33 -14.65
C GLU A 408 -6.14 -3.29 -14.77
N ILE A 409 -5.28 -3.18 -13.76
CA ILE A 409 -4.14 -2.28 -13.76
C ILE A 409 -3.09 -2.70 -14.78
N GLU A 410 -2.81 -4.00 -14.93
CA GLU A 410 -1.88 -4.50 -15.95
C GLU A 410 -2.33 -4.08 -17.35
N VAL A 411 -3.63 -4.25 -17.65
CA VAL A 411 -4.23 -3.76 -18.89
C VAL A 411 -4.11 -2.25 -19.00
N ALA A 412 -4.46 -1.50 -17.95
CA ALA A 412 -4.40 -0.05 -17.96
C ALA A 412 -2.97 0.46 -18.19
N THR A 413 -1.98 -0.14 -17.54
CA THR A 413 -0.58 0.27 -17.72
C THR A 413 -0.03 -0.07 -19.09
N LYS A 414 -0.47 -1.16 -19.74
CA LYS A 414 -0.15 -1.42 -21.14
C LYS A 414 -0.74 -0.33 -22.04
N LEU A 415 -2.04 -0.07 -21.92
CA LEU A 415 -2.72 0.98 -22.70
C LEU A 415 -2.11 2.39 -22.53
N LEU A 416 -1.58 2.71 -21.35
CA LEU A 416 -1.02 4.04 -21.05
C LEU A 416 0.46 4.17 -21.44
N LYS A 417 1.22 3.08 -21.58
CA LYS A 417 2.66 3.13 -21.87
C LYS A 417 2.99 3.25 -23.35
N ASP A 418 2.10 2.84 -24.24
CA ASP A 418 2.35 2.71 -25.68
C ASP A 418 2.40 4.06 -26.45
N ASP A 419 3.18 5.05 -25.99
CA ASP A 419 3.66 6.27 -26.69
C ASP A 419 3.41 7.56 -25.88
N ILE A 420 4.31 7.85 -24.93
CA ILE A 420 4.41 9.20 -24.32
C ILE A 420 5.35 10.10 -25.17
N GLU A 421 6.21 9.52 -26.01
CA GLU A 421 7.34 10.24 -26.60
C GLU A 421 7.06 10.91 -27.96
N MET A 422 5.89 10.68 -28.59
CA MET A 422 5.60 11.22 -29.93
C MET A 422 4.25 11.94 -30.11
N GLN A 423 3.41 12.06 -29.07
CA GLN A 423 2.04 12.56 -29.25
C GLN A 423 1.84 14.00 -28.72
N GLU A 424 1.19 14.83 -29.54
CA GLU A 424 0.96 16.26 -29.24
C GLU A 424 -0.02 16.50 -28.07
N ASP A 425 -0.98 15.59 -27.84
CA ASP A 425 -1.94 15.63 -26.73
C ASP A 425 -2.06 14.24 -26.04
N PRO A 426 -1.34 14.02 -24.92
CA PRO A 426 -1.39 12.76 -24.18
C PRO A 426 -2.78 12.40 -23.62
N MET A 427 -3.62 13.39 -23.30
CA MET A 427 -4.95 13.12 -22.75
C MET A 427 -5.90 12.64 -23.83
N TYR A 428 -5.87 13.28 -25.00
CA TYR A 428 -6.64 12.83 -26.17
C TYR A 428 -6.20 11.45 -26.64
N SER A 429 -4.89 11.17 -26.63
CA SER A 429 -4.35 9.83 -26.91
C SER A 429 -4.93 8.75 -26.00
N HIS A 430 -4.87 8.98 -24.68
CA HIS A 430 -5.44 8.05 -23.71
C HIS A 430 -6.93 7.83 -23.94
N TYR A 431 -7.68 8.90 -24.25
CA TYR A 431 -9.09 8.80 -24.58
C TYR A 431 -9.35 7.93 -25.82
N GLN A 432 -8.60 8.15 -26.91
CA GLN A 432 -8.75 7.35 -28.14
C GLN A 432 -8.48 5.86 -27.90
N ARG A 433 -7.47 5.52 -27.11
CA ARG A 433 -7.13 4.11 -26.76
C ARG A 433 -8.20 3.41 -25.90
N LEU A 434 -9.11 4.16 -25.28
CA LEU A 434 -10.25 3.53 -24.61
C LEU A 434 -11.26 2.95 -25.60
N HIS A 435 -11.24 3.34 -26.89
CA HIS A 435 -12.22 2.89 -27.88
C HIS A 435 -13.67 3.05 -27.37
N CYS A 436 -13.90 4.16 -26.67
CA CYS A 436 -15.10 4.43 -25.92
C CYS A 436 -15.46 5.91 -26.00
N GLU A 437 -16.58 6.20 -26.66
CA GLU A 437 -17.10 7.55 -26.77
C GLU A 437 -17.79 7.97 -25.47
N LEU A 438 -17.41 9.14 -24.95
CA LEU A 438 -17.99 9.74 -23.75
C LEU A 438 -18.63 11.08 -24.12
N THR A 439 -19.95 11.18 -23.98
CA THR A 439 -20.68 12.43 -24.21
C THR A 439 -21.17 12.98 -22.87
N PRO A 440 -20.74 14.16 -22.41
CA PRO A 440 -21.23 14.72 -21.16
C PRO A 440 -22.72 15.10 -21.28
N LEU A 441 -23.50 14.78 -20.25
CA LEU A 441 -24.89 15.21 -20.17
C LEU A 441 -24.98 16.60 -19.54
N GLU A 442 -25.88 17.40 -20.08
CA GLU A 442 -26.27 18.67 -19.48
C GLU A 442 -27.19 18.47 -18.28
N ASN A 443 -26.98 19.28 -17.23
CA ASN A 443 -27.73 19.18 -15.96
C ASN A 443 -29.24 19.42 -16.11
N ILE A 444 -29.65 20.11 -17.18
CA ILE A 444 -31.04 20.44 -17.48
C ILE A 444 -31.75 19.30 -18.23
N SER A 445 -31.01 18.27 -18.65
CA SER A 445 -31.58 17.16 -19.42
C SER A 445 -32.52 16.30 -18.56
N LYS A 446 -33.59 15.79 -19.19
CA LYS A 446 -34.51 14.83 -18.54
C LYS A 446 -33.79 13.57 -18.07
N GLU A 447 -32.75 13.15 -18.80
CA GLU A 447 -31.92 12.00 -18.44
C GLU A 447 -31.15 12.25 -17.13
N PHE A 448 -30.57 13.45 -16.96
CA PHE A 448 -29.89 13.82 -15.73
C PHE A 448 -30.85 13.74 -14.52
N SER A 449 -32.02 14.37 -14.61
CA SER A 449 -33.01 14.34 -13.52
C SER A 449 -33.52 12.94 -13.22
N MET A 450 -33.64 12.07 -14.24
CA MET A 450 -34.02 10.67 -14.04
C MET A 450 -32.96 9.90 -13.25
N ILE A 451 -31.69 10.06 -13.61
CA ILE A 451 -30.56 9.40 -12.95
C ILE A 451 -30.39 9.91 -11.52
N GLU A 452 -30.48 11.23 -11.31
CA GLU A 452 -30.42 11.85 -9.98
C GLU A 452 -31.54 11.31 -9.07
N LYS A 453 -32.77 11.29 -9.58
CA LYS A 453 -33.91 10.71 -8.85
C LYS A 453 -33.71 9.22 -8.59
N TYR A 454 -33.15 8.46 -9.54
CA TYR A 454 -32.89 7.04 -9.35
C TYR A 454 -31.84 6.81 -8.25
N MET A 455 -30.78 7.61 -8.22
CA MET A 455 -29.75 7.58 -7.18
C MET A 455 -30.35 7.87 -5.80
N GLN A 456 -31.09 8.97 -5.65
CA GLN A 456 -31.69 9.38 -4.36
C GLN A 456 -32.68 8.34 -3.83
N ASN A 457 -33.55 7.82 -4.70
CA ASN A 457 -34.57 6.84 -4.31
C ASN A 457 -33.98 5.49 -3.91
N THR A 458 -32.78 5.16 -4.42
CA THR A 458 -32.15 3.86 -4.22
C THR A 458 -30.93 3.89 -3.30
N HIS A 459 -30.84 4.96 -2.49
CA HIS A 459 -29.91 5.02 -1.37
C HIS A 459 -30.45 4.22 -0.19
N ALA A 460 -29.88 3.03 0.06
CA ALA A 460 -30.31 2.16 1.15
C ALA A 460 -30.13 2.83 2.52
N LYS A 461 -31.16 2.72 3.38
CA LYS A 461 -31.16 3.29 4.75
C LYS A 461 -30.03 2.77 5.64
N THR A 462 -29.52 1.57 5.37
CA THR A 462 -28.40 0.97 6.10
C THR A 462 -27.04 1.57 5.72
N HIS A 463 -26.96 2.34 4.63
CA HIS A 463 -25.74 3.02 4.16
C HIS A 463 -25.83 4.53 4.39
N ALA A 464 -26.38 4.95 5.53
CA ALA A 464 -26.56 6.36 5.89
C ALA A 464 -25.27 7.04 6.40
N ASN A 465 -24.14 6.33 6.40
CA ASN A 465 -22.84 6.84 6.85
C ASN A 465 -22.13 7.73 5.82
N TYR A 466 -22.67 7.86 4.62
CA TYR A 466 -22.17 8.76 3.58
C TYR A 466 -23.31 9.31 2.72
N ASN A 467 -23.05 10.48 2.14
CA ASN A 467 -23.85 11.08 1.07
C ASN A 467 -22.99 11.16 -0.18
N VAL A 468 -23.63 11.18 -1.36
CA VAL A 468 -22.94 11.26 -2.65
C VAL A 468 -23.53 12.40 -3.46
N ASP A 469 -22.64 13.24 -3.97
CA ASP A 469 -22.98 14.33 -4.89
C ASP A 469 -22.59 13.92 -6.31
N ILE A 470 -23.49 14.16 -7.27
CA ILE A 470 -23.22 13.90 -8.69
C ILE A 470 -22.32 15.02 -9.21
N VAL A 471 -21.07 14.69 -9.54
CA VAL A 471 -20.12 15.64 -10.14
C VAL A 471 -20.37 15.80 -11.64
N GLN A 472 -20.51 14.68 -12.36
CA GLN A 472 -20.71 14.68 -13.80
C GLN A 472 -21.37 13.35 -14.23
N ILE A 473 -22.21 13.41 -15.27
CA ILE A 473 -22.77 12.24 -15.94
C ILE A 473 -22.27 12.22 -17.38
N PHE A 474 -21.87 11.04 -17.85
CA PHE A 474 -21.48 10.79 -19.23
C PHE A 474 -22.37 9.71 -19.83
N ARG A 475 -22.85 9.93 -21.05
CA ARG A 475 -23.35 8.87 -21.91
C ARG A 475 -22.14 8.14 -22.46
N VAL A 476 -22.15 6.82 -22.34
CA VAL A 476 -21.03 5.96 -22.71
C VAL A 476 -21.45 5.13 -23.92
N SER A 477 -20.65 5.15 -24.98
CA SER A 477 -20.83 4.32 -26.17
C SER A 477 -19.52 3.61 -26.51
N ARG A 478 -19.44 2.31 -26.19
CA ARG A 478 -18.27 1.49 -26.44
C ARG A 478 -18.29 0.89 -27.84
N GLU A 479 -17.11 0.84 -28.47
CA GLU A 479 -16.94 0.27 -29.80
C GLU A 479 -17.39 -1.21 -29.85
N GLY A 480 -18.25 -1.53 -30.81
CA GLY A 480 -18.79 -2.88 -31.03
C GLY A 480 -19.83 -3.35 -30.00
N GLU A 481 -20.13 -2.58 -28.94
CA GLU A 481 -21.01 -3.03 -27.86
C GLU A 481 -22.48 -3.07 -28.28
N SER A 482 -22.92 -2.05 -29.02
CA SER A 482 -24.27 -1.96 -29.59
C SER A 482 -24.57 -3.14 -30.53
N GLU A 483 -23.61 -3.52 -31.38
CA GLU A 483 -23.72 -4.66 -32.29
C GLU A 483 -23.82 -5.98 -31.53
N ARG A 484 -22.98 -6.17 -30.50
CA ARG A 484 -23.00 -7.36 -29.63
C ARG A 484 -24.30 -7.44 -28.83
N PHE A 485 -24.86 -6.30 -28.41
CA PHE A 485 -26.09 -6.25 -27.61
C PHE A 485 -27.36 -6.39 -28.46
N ARG A 486 -27.31 -6.05 -29.76
CA ARG A 486 -28.44 -6.09 -30.69
C ARG A 486 -29.22 -7.41 -30.70
N LYS A 487 -28.54 -8.54 -30.49
CA LYS A 487 -29.19 -9.87 -30.38
C LYS A 487 -30.19 -9.98 -29.23
N PHE A 488 -30.08 -9.11 -28.23
CA PHE A 488 -30.95 -9.10 -27.05
C PHE A 488 -31.97 -7.96 -27.04
N SER A 489 -31.98 -7.08 -28.07
CA SER A 489 -32.85 -5.90 -28.12
C SER A 489 -34.35 -6.23 -28.03
N ASN A 490 -34.76 -7.41 -28.49
CA ASN A 490 -36.15 -7.88 -28.46
C ASN A 490 -36.52 -8.58 -27.15
N THR A 491 -35.58 -8.73 -26.21
CA THR A 491 -35.85 -9.37 -24.92
C THR A 491 -36.68 -8.42 -24.05
N LYS A 492 -37.71 -8.94 -23.37
CA LYS A 492 -38.65 -8.11 -22.61
C LYS A 492 -38.07 -7.58 -21.29
N ASN A 493 -37.28 -8.40 -20.58
CA ASN A 493 -36.79 -8.05 -19.24
C ASN A 493 -35.46 -7.30 -19.32
N ARG A 494 -35.53 -6.03 -19.75
CA ARG A 494 -34.40 -5.10 -19.82
C ARG A 494 -34.49 -4.13 -18.66
N MET A 495 -33.42 -4.06 -17.89
CA MET A 495 -33.34 -3.24 -16.68
C MET A 495 -32.12 -2.35 -16.76
N LEU A 496 -32.22 -1.17 -16.16
CA LEU A 496 -31.10 -0.25 -16.02
C LEU A 496 -30.55 -0.40 -14.60
N LEU A 497 -29.34 -0.95 -14.44
CA LEU A 497 -28.80 -1.34 -13.15
C LEU A 497 -27.40 -0.76 -12.88
N TRP A 498 -27.09 -0.53 -11.60
CA TRP A 498 -25.84 0.04 -11.13
C TRP A 498 -24.72 -1.00 -11.03
N HIS A 499 -23.53 -0.61 -11.48
CA HIS A 499 -22.27 -1.32 -11.25
C HIS A 499 -21.24 -0.37 -10.65
N GLY A 500 -20.63 -0.75 -9.54
CA GLY A 500 -19.55 0.01 -8.91
C GLY A 500 -18.26 -0.79 -8.91
N SER A 501 -17.14 -0.10 -9.09
CA SER A 501 -15.80 -0.69 -9.10
C SER A 501 -14.77 0.34 -8.64
N ARG A 502 -13.60 -0.13 -8.22
CA ARG A 502 -12.48 0.72 -7.80
C ARG A 502 -12.05 1.66 -8.93
N LEU A 503 -11.54 2.83 -8.55
CA LEU A 503 -11.13 3.84 -9.54
C LEU A 503 -10.09 3.31 -10.55
N SER A 504 -9.13 2.51 -10.09
CA SER A 504 -8.11 1.84 -10.91
C SER A 504 -8.64 0.91 -12.00
N ASN A 505 -9.87 0.40 -11.85
CA ASN A 505 -10.42 -0.58 -12.80
C ASN A 505 -11.06 0.08 -14.04
N TRP A 506 -11.36 1.38 -14.01
CA TRP A 506 -12.17 2.01 -15.06
C TRP A 506 -11.46 2.14 -16.40
N THR A 507 -10.14 2.28 -16.43
CA THR A 507 -9.38 2.26 -17.70
C THR A 507 -9.54 0.90 -18.41
N GLY A 508 -9.48 -0.22 -17.67
CA GLY A 508 -9.71 -1.56 -18.20
C GLY A 508 -11.18 -1.81 -18.57
N ILE A 509 -12.13 -1.39 -17.72
CA ILE A 509 -13.57 -1.54 -17.99
C ILE A 509 -14.01 -0.73 -19.21
N LEU A 510 -13.55 0.52 -19.36
CA LEU A 510 -13.94 1.35 -20.50
C LEU A 510 -13.29 0.92 -21.81
N SER A 511 -12.12 0.26 -21.77
CA SER A 511 -11.46 -0.27 -22.97
C SER A 511 -11.95 -1.65 -23.38
N GLN A 512 -12.15 -2.58 -22.43
CA GLN A 512 -12.49 -3.98 -22.72
C GLN A 512 -13.93 -4.37 -22.36
N GLY A 513 -14.63 -3.55 -21.58
CA GLY A 513 -15.98 -3.82 -21.09
C GLY A 513 -15.98 -4.59 -19.78
N LEU A 514 -17.17 -4.87 -19.25
CA LEU A 514 -17.31 -5.70 -18.04
C LEU A 514 -17.02 -7.16 -18.38
N ARG A 515 -16.03 -7.74 -17.69
CA ARG A 515 -15.55 -9.11 -17.92
C ARG A 515 -16.00 -10.06 -16.81
N ILE A 516 -16.15 -11.33 -17.16
CA ILE A 516 -16.36 -12.40 -16.19
C ILE A 516 -14.97 -12.82 -15.68
N ALA A 517 -14.90 -13.14 -14.39
CA ALA A 517 -13.69 -13.68 -13.78
C ALA A 517 -13.17 -14.91 -14.54
N PRO A 518 -11.84 -15.08 -14.67
CA PRO A 518 -11.24 -16.14 -15.46
C PRO A 518 -11.55 -17.54 -14.88
N PRO A 519 -11.44 -18.63 -15.68
CA PRO A 519 -11.76 -19.99 -15.24
C PRO A 519 -10.91 -20.45 -14.04
N GLU A 520 -9.70 -19.92 -13.88
CA GLU A 520 -8.77 -20.18 -12.78
C GLU A 520 -9.25 -19.60 -11.44
N ALA A 521 -10.09 -18.55 -11.45
CA ALA A 521 -10.59 -17.95 -10.21
C ALA A 521 -11.47 -18.94 -9.39
N PRO A 522 -11.46 -18.88 -8.05
CA PRO A 522 -12.44 -19.62 -7.23
C PRO A 522 -13.87 -19.20 -7.56
N VAL A 523 -14.84 -20.11 -7.37
CA VAL A 523 -16.27 -19.74 -7.33
C VAL A 523 -16.61 -19.12 -5.97
N THR A 524 -15.97 -19.63 -4.91
CA THR A 524 -16.08 -19.14 -3.53
C THR A 524 -15.49 -17.74 -3.41
N GLY A 525 -16.31 -16.77 -3.03
CA GLY A 525 -15.98 -15.34 -3.05
C GLY A 525 -17.01 -14.53 -3.84
N TYR A 526 -17.68 -15.19 -4.79
CA TYR A 526 -18.85 -14.66 -5.49
C TYR A 526 -20.14 -15.25 -4.90
N MET A 527 -21.19 -14.43 -4.77
CA MET A 527 -22.44 -14.87 -4.14
C MET A 527 -23.19 -15.92 -4.97
N PHE A 528 -23.15 -15.79 -6.29
CA PHE A 528 -23.90 -16.64 -7.24
C PHE A 528 -23.00 -17.19 -8.35
N GLY A 529 -21.71 -17.33 -8.07
CA GLY A 529 -20.69 -17.80 -9.02
C GLY A 529 -20.12 -16.70 -9.92
N LYS A 530 -19.39 -17.08 -10.96
CA LYS A 530 -18.66 -16.11 -11.79
C LYS A 530 -19.61 -15.40 -12.74
N GLY A 531 -19.62 -14.08 -12.72
CA GLY A 531 -20.48 -13.28 -13.58
C GLY A 531 -20.24 -11.80 -13.38
N VAL A 532 -20.95 -10.99 -14.16
CA VAL A 532 -20.99 -9.54 -13.97
C VAL A 532 -22.13 -9.22 -13.01
N TYR A 533 -21.80 -8.53 -11.91
CA TYR A 533 -22.74 -8.24 -10.83
C TYR A 533 -23.28 -6.82 -10.96
N PHE A 534 -24.60 -6.70 -10.80
CA PHE A 534 -25.33 -5.44 -10.82
C PHE A 534 -26.24 -5.33 -9.60
N ALA A 535 -26.62 -4.10 -9.26
CA ALA A 535 -27.64 -3.83 -8.25
C ALA A 535 -28.64 -2.79 -8.76
N ASP A 536 -29.90 -2.95 -8.36
CA ASP A 536 -30.94 -1.92 -8.47
C ASP A 536 -30.74 -0.80 -7.44
N MET A 537 -30.07 -1.11 -6.33
CA MET A 537 -29.75 -0.17 -5.26
C MET A 537 -28.41 0.55 -5.48
N PHE A 538 -28.46 1.88 -5.71
CA PHE A 538 -27.28 2.72 -5.89
C PHE A 538 -26.23 2.52 -4.80
N SER A 539 -26.62 2.66 -3.52
CA SER A 539 -25.64 2.64 -2.42
C SER A 539 -25.03 1.26 -2.20
N LYS A 540 -25.63 0.18 -2.73
CA LYS A 540 -25.01 -1.16 -2.71
C LYS A 540 -23.85 -1.22 -3.70
N SER A 541 -24.02 -0.68 -4.91
CA SER A 541 -22.96 -0.59 -5.91
C SER A 541 -21.89 0.43 -5.52
N ALA A 542 -22.27 1.57 -4.93
CA ALA A 542 -21.32 2.60 -4.50
C ALA A 542 -20.28 2.10 -3.48
N ASN A 543 -20.64 1.13 -2.62
CA ASN A 543 -19.70 0.53 -1.68
C ASN A 543 -18.53 -0.20 -2.37
N TYR A 544 -18.67 -0.62 -3.63
CA TYR A 544 -17.59 -1.24 -4.41
C TYR A 544 -16.63 -0.23 -5.04
N CYS A 545 -16.91 1.08 -4.93
CA CYS A 545 -15.97 2.12 -5.35
C CYS A 545 -14.79 2.29 -4.38
N TYR A 546 -14.92 1.80 -3.14
CA TYR A 546 -13.90 1.91 -2.09
C TYR A 546 -13.40 3.35 -1.85
N SER A 547 -14.29 4.35 -1.99
CA SER A 547 -13.97 5.75 -1.71
C SER A 547 -13.63 5.95 -0.24
N SER A 548 -12.69 6.85 0.04
CA SER A 548 -12.23 7.18 1.40
C SER A 548 -12.18 8.70 1.59
N HIS A 549 -11.93 9.17 2.82
CA HIS A 549 -11.74 10.61 3.05
C HIS A 549 -10.53 11.19 2.29
N ALA A 550 -9.53 10.35 2.01
CA ALA A 550 -8.34 10.71 1.24
C ALA A 550 -8.60 10.68 -0.28
N SER A 551 -9.45 9.76 -0.75
CA SER A 551 -9.88 9.67 -2.14
C SER A 551 -11.41 9.62 -2.23
N ARG A 552 -12.01 10.81 -2.34
CA ARG A 552 -13.47 10.99 -2.32
C ARG A 552 -14.13 10.72 -3.67
N ALA A 553 -13.35 10.62 -4.74
CA ALA A 553 -13.86 10.36 -6.07
C ALA A 553 -14.29 8.90 -6.21
N GLY A 554 -15.49 8.69 -6.72
CA GLY A 554 -16.02 7.38 -7.09
C GLY A 554 -16.64 7.46 -8.47
N VAL A 555 -16.58 6.35 -9.20
CA VAL A 555 -17.21 6.20 -10.52
C VAL A 555 -18.13 5.00 -10.43
N LEU A 556 -19.33 5.14 -10.99
CA LEU A 556 -20.31 4.07 -11.12
C LEU A 556 -20.76 4.02 -12.58
N LEU A 557 -21.09 2.82 -13.05
CA LEU A 557 -21.75 2.60 -14.32
C LEU A 557 -23.23 2.33 -14.11
N LEU A 558 -24.05 2.81 -15.04
CA LEU A 558 -25.46 2.51 -15.13
C LEU A 558 -25.69 1.80 -16.47
N CYS A 559 -25.99 0.50 -16.43
CA CYS A 559 -25.95 -0.38 -17.61
C CYS A 559 -27.33 -0.89 -17.96
N GLU A 560 -27.68 -0.93 -19.25
CA GLU A 560 -28.81 -1.72 -19.74
C GLU A 560 -28.41 -3.20 -19.69
N VAL A 561 -29.12 -3.97 -18.86
CA VAL A 561 -28.88 -5.40 -18.65
C VAL A 561 -30.13 -6.17 -19.02
N VAL A 562 -29.94 -7.24 -19.78
CA VAL A 562 -31.00 -8.18 -20.13
C VAL A 562 -30.96 -9.34 -19.15
N SER A 563 -32.04 -9.53 -18.40
CA SER A 563 -32.23 -10.73 -17.61
C SER A 563 -32.99 -11.76 -18.45
N LEU A 564 -32.33 -12.87 -18.75
CA LEU A 564 -32.98 -14.02 -19.36
C LEU A 564 -33.82 -14.70 -18.28
N SER A 565 -35.14 -14.58 -18.38
CA SER A 565 -36.05 -15.40 -17.58
C SER A 565 -35.75 -16.86 -17.90
N SER A 566 -35.54 -17.69 -16.88
CA SER A 566 -35.56 -19.15 -17.03
C SER A 566 -36.96 -19.63 -17.35
#